data_AF-A0A6V8KPW3-F1
#
_entry.id   AF-A0A6V8KPW3-F1
#
_cell.length_a   1.000
_cell.length_b   1.000
_cell.length_c   1.000
_cell.angle_alpha   90.00
_cell.angle_beta   90.00
_cell.angle_gamma   90.00
#
_symmetry.space_group_name_H-M   'P 1'
#
loop_
_entity.id
_entity.type
_entity.pdbx_description
1 polymer ?
#
loop_
_entity_poly.entity_id
_entity_poly.type
_entity_poly.pdbx_seq_one_letter_code
_entity_poly.pdbx_strand_id
1 'polypeptide(L)' 'MSLPGLDPEEYPPIDPGEPVPDDAGELLPDTPDELPAAPVEPLPDDGEEGGVREPA' A
#
# COMPACT_ATOMS: atom_id res chain seq x y z
N MET A 1 -2.42 12.64 19.69
CA MET A 1 -1.55 12.13 18.61
C MET A 1 -1.76 13.02 17.40
N SER A 2 -0.74 13.69 16.88
CA SER A 2 -0.81 14.31 15.55
C SER A 2 -0.37 13.28 14.52
N LEU A 3 -1.08 13.17 13.39
CA LEU A 3 -0.64 12.34 12.28
C LEU A 3 0.69 12.92 11.76
N PRO A 4 1.80 12.17 11.77
CA PRO A 4 3.08 12.70 11.31
C PRO A 4 3.06 12.85 9.79
N GLY A 5 3.09 14.09 9.30
CA GLY A 5 3.38 14.41 7.91
C GLY A 5 2.19 14.72 6.99
N LEU A 6 0.97 14.83 7.51
CA LEU A 6 -0.15 15.38 6.72
C LEU A 6 -0.17 16.91 6.87
N ASP A 7 -0.11 17.62 5.75
CA ASP A 7 -0.35 19.06 5.72
C ASP A 7 -1.82 19.32 6.08
N PRO A 8 -2.12 20.01 7.19
CA PRO A 8 -3.50 20.27 7.60
C PRO A 8 -4.26 21.19 6.64
N GLU A 9 -3.57 21.94 5.79
CA GLU A 9 -4.20 22.75 4.74
C GLU A 9 -4.59 21.91 3.53
N GLU A 10 -3.86 20.83 3.24
CA GLU A 10 -4.14 19.88 2.16
C GLU A 10 -5.13 18.79 2.61
N TYR A 11 -5.00 18.34 3.86
CA TYR A 11 -5.80 17.28 4.48
C TYR A 11 -6.36 17.76 5.82
N PRO A 12 -7.44 18.57 5.80
CA PRO A 12 -8.08 19.03 7.02
C PRO A 12 -8.61 17.84 7.84
N PRO A 13 -8.72 17.98 9.18
CA PRO A 13 -9.31 16.96 10.02
C PRO A 13 -10.76 16.67 9.63
N ILE A 14 -11.14 15.39 9.59
CA ILE A 14 -12.52 14.95 9.31
C ILE A 14 -13.45 15.40 10.45
N ASP A 15 -14.57 16.05 10.12
CA ASP A 15 -15.63 16.42 11.06
C ASP A 15 -16.57 15.22 11.32
N PRO A 16 -16.65 14.68 12.55
CA PRO A 16 -17.54 13.55 12.86
C PRO A 16 -19.03 13.94 12.93
N GLY A 17 -19.36 15.23 12.92
CA GLY A 17 -20.73 15.75 12.88
C GLY A 17 -21.28 15.92 11.46
N GLU A 18 -20.42 15.84 10.44
CA GLU A 18 -20.83 15.87 9.05
C GLU A 18 -21.52 14.55 8.67
N PRO A 19 -22.64 14.58 7.92
CA PRO A 19 -23.28 13.34 7.48
C PRO A 19 -22.29 12.52 6.65
N VAL A 20 -22.33 11.20 6.81
CA VAL A 20 -21.54 10.29 5.99
C VAL A 20 -21.98 10.49 4.52
N PRO A 21 -21.04 10.65 3.57
CA PRO A 21 -21.37 10.70 2.16
C PRO A 21 -22.14 9.45 1.73
N ASP A 22 -23.10 9.61 0.80
CA ASP A 22 -23.86 8.48 0.26
C ASP A 22 -22.97 7.48 -0.52
N ASP A 23 -21.83 7.97 -1.03
CA ASP A 23 -20.81 7.17 -1.70
C ASP A 23 -19.54 7.07 -0.84
N ALA A 24 -19.17 5.84 -0.46
CA ALA A 24 -17.94 5.60 0.28
C ALA A 24 -16.68 5.94 -0.53
N GLY A 25 -16.77 5.97 -1.87
CA GLY A 25 -15.68 6.37 -2.76
C GLY A 25 -15.18 7.79 -2.54
N GLU A 26 -16.05 8.70 -2.10
CA GLU A 26 -15.71 10.11 -1.79
C GLU A 26 -14.74 10.24 -0.61
N LEU A 27 -14.66 9.21 0.26
CA LEU A 27 -13.75 9.18 1.40
C LEU A 27 -12.45 8.41 1.10
N LEU A 28 -12.39 7.69 -0.02
CA LEU A 28 -11.21 6.92 -0.38
C LEU A 28 -10.21 7.86 -1.06
N PRO A 29 -8.90 7.74 -0.72
CA PRO A 29 -7.89 8.45 -1.47
C PRO A 29 -7.92 7.99 -2.93
N ASP A 30 -7.70 8.93 -3.86
CA ASP A 30 -7.59 8.61 -5.27
C ASP A 30 -6.51 7.53 -5.47
N THR A 31 -6.86 6.50 -6.25
CA THR A 31 -5.84 5.57 -6.73
C THR A 31 -4.98 6.29 -7.76
N PRO A 32 -3.65 6.05 -7.79
CA PRO A 32 -2.82 6.59 -8.85
C PRO A 32 -3.32 6.13 -10.22
N ASP A 33 -3.31 7.04 -11.19
CA ASP A 33 -3.77 6.79 -12.58
C ASP A 33 -2.99 5.64 -13.23
N GLU A 34 -1.69 5.55 -12.95
CA GLU A 34 -0.81 4.48 -13.38
C GLU A 34 -0.15 3.79 -12.17
N LEU A 35 -0.18 2.46 -12.17
CA LEU A 35 0.48 1.66 -11.15
C LEU A 35 2.01 1.71 -11.34
N PRO A 36 2.79 1.68 -10.25
CA PRO A 36 4.24 1.53 -10.36
C PRO A 36 4.60 0.19 -10.99
N ALA A 37 5.79 0.11 -11.59
CA ALA A 37 6.30 -1.14 -12.15
C ALA A 37 6.32 -2.25 -11.09
N ALA A 38 5.99 -3.47 -11.52
CA ALA A 38 6.05 -4.63 -10.65
C ALA A 38 7.48 -4.84 -10.11
N PRO A 39 7.65 -5.24 -8.85
CA PRO A 39 8.95 -5.68 -8.33
C PRO A 39 9.54 -6.79 -9.20
N VAL A 40 10.85 -6.77 -9.41
CA VAL A 40 11.56 -7.84 -10.12
C VAL A 40 11.73 -9.02 -9.18
N GLU A 41 11.31 -10.22 -9.61
CA GLU A 41 11.58 -11.45 -8.87
C GLU A 41 13.08 -11.75 -8.89
N PRO A 42 13.69 -12.12 -7.75
CA PRO A 42 15.05 -12.63 -7.76
C PRO A 42 15.08 -13.91 -8.60
N LEU A 43 15.97 -13.96 -9.60
CA LEU A 43 16.26 -15.20 -10.28
C LEU A 43 16.86 -16.19 -9.26
N PRO A 44 16.49 -17.48 -9.30
CA PRO A 44 17.23 -18.48 -8.55
C PRO A 44 18.72 -18.40 -8.92
N ASP A 45 19.58 -18.42 -7.91
CA ASP A 45 21.02 -18.49 -8.08
C ASP A 45 21.37 -19.77 -8.85
N ASP A 46 22.13 -19.65 -9.94
CA ASP A 46 22.47 -20.73 -10.87
C ASP A 46 23.45 -21.78 -10.30
N GLY A 47 23.61 -21.83 -8.99
CA GLY A 47 24.05 -23.03 -8.30
C GLY A 47 24.80 -22.77 -7.00
N GLU A 48 24.07 -22.68 -5.89
CA GLU A 48 24.59 -23.08 -4.59
C GLU A 48 23.51 -23.92 -3.88
N GLU A 49 23.97 -25.07 -3.39
CA GLU A 49 23.26 -26.27 -2.91
C GLU A 49 22.24 -25.98 -1.77
N GLY A 50 21.05 -25.47 -2.10
CA GLY A 50 20.00 -25.13 -1.12
C GLY A 50 18.81 -26.09 -1.05
N GLY A 51 18.86 -27.24 -1.73
CA GLY A 51 17.82 -28.26 -1.68
C GLY A 51 18.11 -29.30 -0.62
N VAL A 52 17.25 -29.44 0.40
CA VAL A 52 17.29 -30.59 1.31
C VAL A 52 17.23 -31.87 0.48
N ARG A 53 18.23 -32.76 0.58
CA ARG A 53 18.17 -34.06 -0.11
C ARG A 53 16.98 -34.85 0.42
N GLU A 54 16.14 -35.34 -0.49
CA GLU A 54 15.04 -36.23 -0.13
C GLU A 54 15.59 -37.53 0.48
N PRO A 55 14.96 -38.07 1.54
CA PRO A 55 15.44 -39.28 2.19
C PRO A 55 15.28 -40.51 1.27
N ALA A 56 16.27 -41.40 1.34
CA ALA A 56 16.34 -42.65 0.57
C ALA A 56 15.38 -43.74 1.08
#